data_AF-A0A451CSM3-F1
#
_entry.id   AF-A0A451CSM3-F1
#
_cell.length_a   1.000
_cell.length_b   1.000
_cell.length_c   1.000
_cell.angle_alpha   90.00
_cell.angle_beta   90.00
_cell.angle_gamma   90.00
#
_symmetry.space_group_name_H-M   'P 1'
#
loop_
_entity.id
_entity.type
_entity.pdbx_description
1 polymer ?
#
loop_
_entity_poly.entity_id
_entity_poly.type
_entity_poly.pdbx_seq_one_letter_code
_entity_poly.pdbx_strand_id
1 'polypeptide(L)'
;MRYRELADCLSEDQPVYGIQAVGFEGEAEPLTDIHAMAARYVKEITALWPDGPYNLYGWSFGGVVAFEMARLLRSDNREVALLALGDSPAPVPAEARPREPKEEEILFHILMEAGNGQSTLFDELQDMTPADRLDRLKERITAESRLGSLGDLDRFMGIFRANRQARLSYQPASPWEGRLVLLVATGRTQLLDMEGQHFRIKLGPWEGLARQVDRHVVPGDHFTMHRQPNVREIAEVLKKYLGT
;
A
#
# COMPACT_ATOMS: atom_id res chain seq x y z
N MET A 1 -3.10 2.49 12.68
CA MET A 1 -2.19 2.93 11.59
C MET A 1 -1.26 1.79 11.22
N ARG A 2 -1.14 1.46 9.93
CA ARG A 2 -0.40 0.28 9.44
C ARG A 2 1.12 0.37 9.53
N TYR A 3 1.66 1.58 9.70
CA TYR A 3 3.10 1.82 9.84
C TYR A 3 3.58 1.89 11.29
N ARG A 4 2.70 1.80 12.30
CA ARG A 4 3.09 1.98 13.70
C ARG A 4 4.13 0.96 14.15
N GLU A 5 3.88 -0.32 13.91
CA GLU A 5 4.83 -1.37 14.32
C GLU A 5 6.18 -1.28 13.58
N LEU A 6 6.20 -0.72 12.36
CA LEU A 6 7.44 -0.43 11.64
C LEU A 6 8.18 0.75 12.28
N ALA A 7 7.46 1.84 12.58
CA ALA A 7 8.02 3.00 13.26
C ALA A 7 8.63 2.62 14.61
N ASP A 8 7.95 1.77 15.38
CA ASP A 8 8.43 1.25 16.67
C ASP A 8 9.71 0.39 16.55
N CYS A 9 10.02 -0.13 15.35
CA CYS A 9 11.24 -0.92 15.09
C CYS A 9 12.42 -0.08 14.56
N LEU A 10 12.18 1.18 14.17
CA LEU A 10 13.20 2.12 13.74
C LEU A 10 13.74 2.89 14.96
N SER A 11 14.95 3.44 14.86
CA SER A 11 15.55 4.19 15.97
C SER A 11 14.85 5.52 16.19
N GLU A 12 14.94 6.07 17.41
CA GLU A 12 14.40 7.41 17.72
C GLU A 12 15.04 8.51 16.85
N ASP A 13 16.28 8.30 16.38
CA ASP A 13 16.99 9.18 15.45
C ASP A 13 16.42 9.16 14.02
N GLN A 14 15.47 8.28 13.72
CA GLN A 14 14.81 8.14 12.41
C GLN A 14 13.30 8.41 12.55
N PRO A 15 12.88 9.69 12.68
CA PRO A 15 11.48 10.02 12.88
C PRO A 15 10.63 9.60 11.68
N VAL A 16 9.50 8.96 11.96
CA VAL A 16 8.58 8.46 10.94
C VAL A 16 7.33 9.33 10.87
N TYR A 17 7.07 9.90 9.69
CA TYR A 17 5.86 10.66 9.39
C TYR A 17 4.96 9.87 8.45
N GLY A 18 3.72 9.63 8.89
CA GLY A 18 2.70 8.96 8.07
C GLY A 18 1.88 9.98 7.29
N ILE A 19 1.71 9.74 5.98
CA ILE A 19 0.78 10.50 5.14
C ILE A 19 -0.49 9.68 4.97
N GLN A 20 -1.61 10.29 5.32
CA GLN A 20 -2.92 9.67 5.24
C GLN A 20 -3.63 10.09 3.96
N ALA A 21 -4.46 9.20 3.40
CA ALA A 21 -5.19 9.51 2.17
C ALA A 21 -6.15 10.70 2.38
N VAL A 22 -6.25 11.56 1.37
CA VAL A 22 -7.31 12.58 1.31
C VAL A 22 -8.68 11.89 1.39
N GLY A 23 -9.59 12.47 2.18
CA GLY A 23 -10.91 11.91 2.44
C GLY A 23 -10.97 10.81 3.48
N PHE A 24 -9.83 10.47 4.11
CA PHE A 24 -9.84 9.52 5.22
C PHE A 24 -10.70 10.00 6.38
N GLU A 25 -10.65 11.26 6.79
CA GLU A 25 -11.49 11.76 7.90
C GLU A 25 -12.90 12.22 7.43
N GLY A 26 -13.27 11.96 6.16
CA GLY A 26 -14.56 12.38 5.60
C GLY A 26 -14.69 13.87 5.28
N GLU A 27 -13.60 14.63 5.41
CA GLU A 27 -13.59 16.09 5.16
C GLU A 27 -13.51 16.46 3.66
N ALA A 28 -13.16 15.51 2.80
CA ALA A 28 -13.00 15.71 1.36
C ALA A 28 -13.23 14.41 0.60
N GLU A 29 -13.48 14.51 -0.71
CA GLU A 29 -13.51 13.34 -1.58
C GLU A 29 -12.09 12.77 -1.79
N PRO A 30 -11.92 11.43 -1.85
CA PRO A 30 -10.63 10.82 -2.16
C PRO A 30 -10.10 11.22 -3.54
N LEU A 31 -8.79 11.41 -3.64
CA LEU A 31 -8.14 11.63 -4.93
C LEU A 31 -8.18 10.36 -5.78
N THR A 32 -8.33 10.51 -7.10
CA THR A 32 -8.44 9.39 -8.06
C THR A 32 -7.29 9.36 -9.07
N ASP A 33 -6.21 10.10 -8.84
CA ASP A 33 -5.04 10.18 -9.71
C ASP A 33 -3.74 10.22 -8.89
N ILE A 34 -2.78 9.37 -9.26
CA ILE A 34 -1.51 9.23 -8.52
C ILE A 34 -0.64 10.49 -8.67
N HIS A 35 -0.65 11.16 -9.82
CA HIS A 35 0.13 12.39 -9.99
C HIS A 35 -0.40 13.50 -9.07
N ALA A 36 -1.73 13.65 -8.98
CA ALA A 36 -2.38 14.59 -8.07
C ALA A 36 -2.07 14.27 -6.59
N MET A 37 -2.13 13.00 -6.20
CA MET A 37 -1.74 12.55 -4.86
C MET A 37 -0.28 12.90 -4.57
N ALA A 38 0.63 12.48 -5.44
CA ALA A 38 2.06 12.69 -5.25
C ALA A 38 2.41 14.19 -5.21
N ALA A 39 1.85 15.01 -6.10
CA ALA A 39 2.06 16.45 -6.09
C ALA A 39 1.57 17.11 -4.80
N ARG A 40 0.38 16.69 -4.31
CA ARG A 40 -0.16 17.17 -3.03
C ARG A 40 0.76 16.81 -1.86
N TYR A 41 1.19 15.56 -1.79
CA TYR A 41 2.00 15.06 -0.68
C TYR A 41 3.44 15.60 -0.73
N VAL A 42 4.05 15.74 -1.92
CA VAL A 42 5.34 16.41 -2.10
C VAL A 42 5.27 17.85 -1.60
N LYS A 43 4.20 18.59 -1.94
CA LYS A 43 4.00 19.95 -1.44
C LYS A 43 3.93 20.01 0.10
N GLU A 44 3.29 19.03 0.74
CA GLU A 44 3.21 18.98 2.20
C GLU A 44 4.56 18.68 2.85
N ILE A 45 5.26 17.63 2.39
CA ILE A 45 6.54 17.25 3.00
C ILE A 45 7.64 18.28 2.73
N THR A 46 7.64 18.94 1.57
CA THR A 46 8.64 19.98 1.25
C THR A 46 8.39 21.27 2.04
N ALA A 47 7.15 21.54 2.44
CA ALA A 47 6.84 22.67 3.33
C ALA A 47 7.32 22.43 4.76
N LEU A 48 7.30 21.17 5.23
CA LEU A 48 7.79 20.79 6.56
C LEU A 48 9.30 20.55 6.59
N TRP A 49 9.87 20.02 5.50
CA TRP A 49 11.27 19.62 5.40
C TRP A 49 11.86 20.07 4.06
N PRO A 50 12.23 21.35 3.89
CA PRO A 50 12.56 21.92 2.59
C PRO A 50 13.90 21.48 2.01
N ASP A 51 14.85 21.06 2.83
CA ASP A 51 16.22 20.81 2.36
C ASP A 51 16.52 19.33 2.07
N GLY A 52 15.62 18.42 2.44
CA GLY A 52 15.86 16.97 2.32
C GLY A 52 17.03 16.50 3.21
N PRO A 53 17.71 15.39 2.84
CA PRO A 53 17.28 14.43 1.81
C PRO A 53 15.99 13.72 2.23
N TYR A 54 15.21 13.25 1.25
CA TYR A 54 13.95 12.55 1.52
C TYR A 54 14.13 11.03 1.55
N ASN A 55 13.64 10.39 2.60
CA ASN A 55 13.52 8.94 2.72
C ASN A 55 12.05 8.56 2.58
N LEU A 56 11.70 7.87 1.49
CA LEU A 56 10.32 7.50 1.18
C LEU A 56 10.15 5.99 1.28
N TYR A 57 9.16 5.60 2.09
CA TYR A 57 8.68 4.24 2.17
C TYR A 57 7.18 4.19 1.87
N GLY A 58 6.77 3.23 1.04
CA GLY A 58 5.36 2.99 0.78
C GLY A 58 5.07 1.50 0.62
N TRP A 59 4.02 1.03 1.28
CA TRP A 59 3.52 -0.33 1.15
C TRP A 59 2.29 -0.37 0.23
N SER A 60 2.18 -1.43 -0.57
CA SER A 60 1.04 -1.68 -1.44
C SER A 60 0.78 -0.49 -2.39
N PHE A 61 -0.44 0.06 -2.39
CA PHE A 61 -0.78 1.29 -3.10
C PHE A 61 0.14 2.47 -2.72
N GLY A 62 0.48 2.59 -1.44
CA GLY A 62 1.36 3.65 -0.95
C GLY A 62 2.75 3.62 -1.59
N GLY A 63 3.23 2.45 -2.02
CA GLY A 63 4.50 2.35 -2.75
C GLY A 63 4.44 2.97 -4.15
N VAL A 64 3.30 2.82 -4.84
CA VAL A 64 3.11 3.46 -6.16
C VAL A 64 3.09 4.97 -6.03
N VAL A 65 2.46 5.48 -4.97
CA VAL A 65 2.47 6.91 -4.64
C VAL A 65 3.87 7.38 -4.26
N ALA A 66 4.59 6.65 -3.40
CA ALA A 66 5.96 6.98 -2.99
C ALA A 66 6.92 7.01 -4.20
N PHE A 67 6.73 6.13 -5.18
CA PHE A 67 7.49 6.14 -6.42
C PHE A 67 7.29 7.44 -7.21
N GLU A 68 6.04 7.88 -7.42
CA GLU A 68 5.81 9.14 -8.14
C GLU A 68 6.26 10.36 -7.31
N MET A 69 6.11 10.33 -5.99
CA MET A 69 6.66 11.37 -5.11
C MET A 69 8.18 11.50 -5.28
N ALA A 70 8.91 10.39 -5.30
CA ALA A 70 10.36 10.39 -5.53
C ALA A 70 10.72 10.99 -6.90
N ARG A 71 9.93 10.66 -7.93
CA ARG A 71 10.13 11.16 -9.30
C ARG A 71 9.91 12.67 -9.38
N LEU A 72 8.85 13.17 -8.74
CA LEU A 72 8.55 14.61 -8.65
C LEU A 72 9.63 15.37 -7.87
N LEU A 73 10.03 14.87 -6.70
CA LEU A 73 11.11 15.46 -5.90
C LEU A 73 12.41 15.58 -6.71
N ARG A 74 12.81 14.50 -7.39
CA ARG A 74 14.01 14.50 -8.22
C ARG A 74 13.91 15.46 -9.41
N SER A 75 12.73 15.58 -10.03
CA SER A 75 12.51 16.55 -11.11
C SER A 75 12.61 18.01 -10.64
N ASP A 76 12.40 18.25 -9.34
CA ASP A 76 12.60 19.54 -8.66
C ASP A 76 14.04 19.67 -8.09
N ASN A 77 14.99 18.86 -8.56
CA ASN A 77 16.38 18.81 -8.08
C ASN A 77 16.55 18.55 -6.58
N ARG A 78 15.57 17.88 -5.95
CA ARG A 78 15.64 17.48 -4.54
C ARG A 78 16.21 16.08 -4.40
N GLU A 79 17.04 15.89 -3.38
CA GLU A 79 17.68 14.60 -3.11
C GLU A 79 16.70 13.61 -2.46
N VAL A 80 16.57 12.43 -3.05
CA VAL A 80 15.88 11.27 -2.44
C VAL A 80 16.94 10.25 -2.07
N ALA A 81 17.29 10.18 -0.78
CA ALA A 81 18.31 9.27 -0.28
C ALA A 81 17.83 7.81 -0.28
N LEU A 82 16.54 7.59 -0.02
CA LEU A 82 15.92 6.28 -0.03
C LEU A 82 14.56 6.31 -0.71
N LEU A 83 14.36 5.41 -1.67
CA LEU A 83 13.04 4.98 -2.13
C LEU A 83 12.90 3.48 -1.89
N ALA A 84 11.98 3.12 -1.00
CA ALA A 84 11.70 1.74 -0.64
C ALA A 84 10.21 1.40 -0.80
N LEU A 85 9.92 0.28 -1.45
CA LEU A 85 8.56 -0.19 -1.73
C LEU A 85 8.32 -1.52 -1.03
N GLY A 86 7.27 -1.62 -0.22
CA GLY A 86 6.82 -2.85 0.40
C GLY A 86 5.72 -3.50 -0.43
N ASP A 87 5.97 -4.67 -0.98
CA ASP A 87 5.03 -5.56 -1.68
C ASP A 87 4.04 -4.80 -2.58
N SER A 88 4.59 -3.84 -3.33
CA SER A 88 3.81 -2.87 -4.09
C SER A 88 3.65 -3.34 -5.54
N PRO A 89 2.43 -3.28 -6.12
CA PRO A 89 2.24 -3.60 -7.53
C PRO A 89 2.92 -2.54 -8.41
N ALA A 90 3.67 -2.97 -9.42
CA ALA A 90 4.06 -2.05 -10.47
C ALA A 90 2.86 -1.65 -11.35
N PRO A 91 2.93 -0.47 -12.00
CA PRO A 91 2.04 -0.11 -13.11
C PRO A 91 1.94 -1.23 -14.15
N VAL A 92 0.74 -1.49 -14.65
CA VAL A 92 0.49 -2.50 -15.69
C VAL A 92 -0.19 -1.88 -16.91
N PRO A 93 0.08 -2.40 -18.13
CA PRO A 93 -0.63 -2.00 -19.34
C PRO A 93 -2.15 -2.21 -19.22
N ALA A 94 -2.92 -1.49 -20.03
CA ALA A 94 -4.39 -1.53 -19.98
C ALA A 94 -4.94 -2.95 -20.21
N GLU A 95 -4.28 -3.74 -21.05
CA GLU A 95 -4.65 -5.10 -21.44
C GLU A 95 -4.38 -6.12 -20.32
N ALA A 96 -3.51 -5.76 -19.36
CA ALA A 96 -3.15 -6.59 -18.22
C ALA A 96 -3.90 -6.18 -16.93
N ARG A 97 -4.84 -5.22 -17.01
CA ARG A 97 -5.63 -4.79 -15.86
C ARG A 97 -6.55 -5.91 -15.38
N PRO A 98 -6.67 -6.14 -14.06
CA PRO A 98 -7.59 -7.11 -13.51
C PRO A 98 -9.04 -6.67 -13.72
N ARG A 99 -9.98 -7.62 -13.63
CA ARG A 99 -11.41 -7.31 -13.59
C ARG A 99 -11.77 -6.39 -12.42
N GLU A 100 -12.95 -5.81 -12.48
CA GLU A 100 -13.54 -5.14 -11.32
C GLU A 100 -13.74 -6.16 -10.18
N PRO A 101 -13.30 -5.83 -8.94
CA PRO A 101 -13.58 -6.66 -7.79
C PRO A 101 -15.06 -6.56 -7.44
N LYS A 102 -15.61 -7.68 -6.96
CA LYS A 102 -16.94 -7.73 -6.37
C LYS A 102 -16.93 -7.11 -4.98
N GLU A 103 -18.10 -6.77 -4.46
CA GLU A 103 -18.22 -6.05 -3.18
C GLU A 103 -17.58 -6.83 -2.02
N GLU A 104 -17.81 -8.14 -1.94
CA GLU A 104 -17.24 -9.02 -0.91
C GLU A 104 -15.70 -9.07 -0.98
N GLU A 105 -15.10 -8.93 -2.15
CA GLU A 105 -13.64 -8.91 -2.31
C GLU A 105 -13.05 -7.59 -1.79
N ILE A 106 -13.77 -6.48 -1.98
CA ILE A 106 -13.42 -5.17 -1.44
C ILE A 106 -13.52 -5.20 0.09
N LEU A 107 -14.63 -5.71 0.64
CA LEU A 107 -14.84 -5.80 2.08
C LEU A 107 -13.79 -6.69 2.76
N PHE A 108 -13.46 -7.82 2.14
CA PHE A 108 -12.38 -8.68 2.60
C PHE A 108 -11.05 -7.91 2.64
N HIS A 109 -10.71 -7.18 1.58
CA HIS A 109 -9.48 -6.38 1.54
C HIS A 109 -9.44 -5.33 2.66
N ILE A 110 -10.53 -4.57 2.85
CA ILE A 110 -10.64 -3.55 3.90
C ILE A 110 -10.48 -4.18 5.29
N LEU A 111 -11.12 -5.33 5.54
CA LEU A 111 -10.98 -6.03 6.82
C LEU A 111 -9.54 -6.51 7.04
N MET A 112 -8.93 -7.14 6.04
CA MET A 112 -7.54 -7.60 6.10
C MET A 112 -6.58 -6.43 6.31
N GLU A 113 -6.89 -5.22 5.80
CA GLU A 113 -6.17 -3.98 6.03
C GLU A 113 -6.49 -3.31 7.39
N ALA A 114 -7.59 -3.62 8.07
CA ALA A 114 -7.82 -3.18 9.45
C ALA A 114 -6.97 -3.97 10.48
N GLY A 115 -6.77 -5.28 10.26
CA GLY A 115 -5.67 -6.09 10.84
C GLY A 115 -5.73 -6.40 12.32
N ASN A 116 -6.65 -7.27 12.74
CA ASN A 116 -6.62 -7.93 14.05
C ASN A 116 -7.45 -9.24 13.96
N GLY A 117 -6.82 -10.42 14.05
CA GLY A 117 -7.54 -11.71 14.19
C GLY A 117 -8.17 -12.29 12.91
N GLN A 118 -7.73 -11.86 11.73
CA GLN A 118 -8.29 -12.32 10.44
C GLN A 118 -7.43 -13.37 9.73
N SER A 119 -6.47 -13.98 10.43
CA SER A 119 -5.59 -15.01 9.84
C SER A 119 -6.35 -16.23 9.31
N THR A 120 -7.58 -16.46 9.80
CA THR A 120 -8.47 -17.55 9.36
C THR A 120 -9.68 -17.05 8.57
N LEU A 121 -9.77 -15.76 8.27
CA LEU A 121 -10.93 -15.19 7.57
C LEU A 121 -11.05 -15.76 6.15
N PHE A 122 -9.92 -15.99 5.49
CA PHE A 122 -9.89 -16.67 4.20
C PHE A 122 -10.51 -18.08 4.33
N ASP A 123 -10.04 -18.87 5.31
CA ASP A 123 -10.48 -20.25 5.50
C ASP A 123 -11.98 -20.35 5.84
N GLU A 124 -12.50 -19.37 6.57
CA GLU A 124 -13.93 -19.26 6.89
C GLU A 124 -14.78 -19.00 5.64
N LEU A 125 -14.30 -18.14 4.73
CA LEU A 125 -15.07 -17.69 3.57
C LEU A 125 -14.95 -18.62 2.36
N GLN A 126 -13.92 -19.49 2.30
CA GLN A 126 -13.59 -20.28 1.11
C GLN A 126 -14.77 -21.13 0.61
N ASP A 127 -15.50 -21.78 1.52
CA ASP A 127 -16.59 -22.71 1.20
C ASP A 127 -17.99 -22.04 1.12
N MET A 128 -18.07 -20.73 1.34
CA MET A 128 -19.33 -19.97 1.35
C MET A 128 -19.75 -19.51 -0.06
N THR A 129 -21.06 -19.29 -0.26
CA THR A 129 -21.53 -18.62 -1.49
C THR A 129 -21.14 -17.13 -1.48
N PRO A 130 -21.06 -16.44 -2.63
CA PRO A 130 -20.75 -15.01 -2.66
C PRO A 130 -21.70 -14.15 -1.80
N ALA A 131 -22.99 -14.49 -1.76
CA ALA A 131 -23.96 -13.80 -0.92
C ALA A 131 -23.66 -14.00 0.57
N ASP A 132 -23.42 -15.24 1.00
CA ASP A 132 -23.11 -15.55 2.40
C ASP A 132 -21.78 -14.90 2.84
N ARG A 133 -20.79 -14.82 1.94
CA ARG A 133 -19.52 -14.10 2.22
C ARG A 133 -19.77 -12.63 2.48
N LEU A 134 -20.59 -11.99 1.64
CA LEU A 134 -20.91 -10.57 1.77
C LEU A 134 -21.56 -10.28 3.12
N ASP A 135 -22.57 -11.08 3.48
CA ASP A 135 -23.27 -10.96 4.75
C ASP A 135 -22.30 -11.18 5.92
N ARG A 136 -21.47 -12.22 5.84
CA ARG A 136 -20.47 -12.52 6.88
C ARG A 136 -19.43 -11.42 7.06
N LEU A 137 -18.97 -10.80 5.98
CA LEU A 137 -18.02 -9.70 6.02
C LEU A 137 -18.66 -8.44 6.64
N LYS A 138 -19.92 -8.14 6.29
CA LYS A 138 -20.70 -7.04 6.88
C LYS A 138 -20.92 -7.24 8.38
N GLU A 139 -21.24 -8.47 8.79
CA GLU A 139 -21.34 -8.83 10.20
C GLU A 139 -20.03 -8.56 10.95
N ARG A 140 -18.89 -9.04 10.43
CA ARG A 140 -17.58 -8.84 11.06
C ARG A 140 -17.20 -7.37 11.16
N ILE A 141 -17.43 -6.58 10.11
CA ILE A 141 -17.19 -5.12 10.13
C ILE A 141 -17.99 -4.45 11.25
N THR A 142 -19.26 -4.83 11.39
CA THR A 142 -20.17 -4.25 12.38
C THR A 142 -19.82 -4.69 13.80
N ALA A 143 -19.59 -5.99 14.01
CA ALA A 143 -19.35 -6.58 15.32
C ALA A 143 -18.00 -6.18 15.92
N GLU A 144 -16.98 -5.97 15.09
CA GLU A 144 -15.65 -5.60 15.57
C GLU A 144 -15.51 -4.09 15.82
N SER A 145 -16.54 -3.28 15.56
CA SER A 145 -16.58 -1.80 15.75
C SER A 145 -15.43 -1.02 15.08
N ARG A 146 -14.76 -1.61 14.07
CA ARG A 146 -13.45 -1.15 13.58
C ARG A 146 -13.47 -0.01 12.59
N LEU A 147 -14.49 0.00 11.73
CA LEU A 147 -14.67 1.10 10.79
C LEU A 147 -15.53 2.18 11.42
N GLY A 148 -16.33 1.86 12.44
CA GLY A 148 -17.32 2.75 13.04
C GLY A 148 -18.72 2.39 12.57
N SER A 149 -19.48 3.39 12.14
CA SER A 149 -20.84 3.25 11.59
C SER A 149 -20.82 2.77 10.13
N LEU A 150 -21.99 2.46 9.54
CA LEU A 150 -22.11 2.18 8.10
C LEU A 150 -21.56 3.32 7.22
N GLY A 151 -21.64 4.58 7.68
CA GLY A 151 -21.09 5.73 6.96
C GLY A 151 -19.56 5.68 6.82
N ASP A 152 -18.88 5.02 7.76
CA ASP A 152 -17.45 4.80 7.65
C ASP A 152 -17.12 3.72 6.64
N LEU A 153 -17.93 2.67 6.56
CA LEU A 153 -17.75 1.63 5.56
C LEU A 153 -17.84 2.20 4.14
N ASP A 154 -18.85 3.00 3.85
CA ASP A 154 -19.01 3.66 2.54
C ASP A 154 -17.79 4.53 2.20
N ARG A 155 -17.26 5.26 3.19
CA ARG A 155 -16.04 6.06 3.05
C ARG A 155 -14.83 5.19 2.71
N PHE A 156 -14.58 4.09 3.44
CA PHE A 156 -13.46 3.20 3.14
C PHE A 156 -13.61 2.50 1.79
N MET A 157 -14.83 2.13 1.40
CA MET A 157 -15.12 1.62 0.06
C MET A 157 -14.84 2.68 -1.02
N GLY A 158 -15.20 3.94 -0.78
CA GLY A 158 -14.87 5.07 -1.64
C GLY A 158 -13.36 5.24 -1.84
N ILE A 159 -12.60 5.22 -0.75
CA ILE A 159 -11.13 5.30 -0.78
C ILE A 159 -10.53 4.12 -1.55
N PHE A 160 -11.00 2.89 -1.31
CA PHE A 160 -10.53 1.72 -2.05
C PHE A 160 -10.77 1.88 -3.56
N ARG A 161 -11.96 2.30 -3.97
CA ARG A 161 -12.32 2.50 -5.38
C ARG A 161 -11.46 3.59 -6.01
N ALA A 162 -11.27 4.72 -5.33
CA ALA A 162 -10.47 5.83 -5.79
C ALA A 162 -8.99 5.44 -5.97
N ASN A 163 -8.40 4.76 -4.98
CA ASN A 163 -7.02 4.24 -5.05
C ASN A 163 -6.87 3.23 -6.18
N ARG A 164 -7.84 2.32 -6.36
CA ARG A 164 -7.83 1.34 -7.44
C ARG A 164 -7.87 2.04 -8.80
N GLN A 165 -8.77 3.00 -8.99
CA GLN A 165 -8.87 3.80 -10.21
C GLN A 165 -7.52 4.49 -10.50
N ALA A 166 -7.00 5.23 -9.51
CA ALA A 166 -5.73 5.95 -9.62
C ALA A 166 -4.58 5.01 -10.04
N ARG A 167 -4.49 3.83 -9.43
CA ARG A 167 -3.48 2.83 -9.75
C ARG A 167 -3.61 2.30 -11.17
N LEU A 168 -4.83 2.02 -11.63
CA LEU A 168 -5.04 1.46 -12.95
C LEU A 168 -4.80 2.48 -14.07
N SER A 169 -5.06 3.77 -13.83
CA SER A 169 -4.78 4.83 -14.79
C SER A 169 -3.33 5.32 -14.77
N TYR A 170 -2.55 4.98 -13.74
CA TYR A 170 -1.20 5.50 -13.56
C TYR A 170 -0.20 4.93 -14.56
N GLN A 171 0.53 5.85 -15.20
CA GLN A 171 1.75 5.57 -15.94
C GLN A 171 2.81 6.59 -15.52
N PRO A 172 3.98 6.16 -15.04
CA PRO A 172 5.05 7.08 -14.70
C PRO A 172 5.57 7.77 -15.96
N ALA A 173 5.83 9.07 -15.91
CA ALA A 173 6.36 9.81 -17.06
C ALA A 173 7.81 9.40 -17.42
N SER A 174 8.56 8.83 -16.47
CA SER A 174 9.91 8.32 -16.69
C SER A 174 10.26 7.23 -15.67
N PRO A 175 11.23 6.35 -15.96
CA PRO A 175 11.80 5.45 -14.95
C PRO A 175 12.45 6.22 -13.79
N TRP A 176 12.54 5.56 -12.63
CA TRP A 176 13.34 6.01 -11.50
C TRP A 176 14.83 5.80 -11.80
N GLU A 177 15.59 6.88 -11.81
CA GLU A 177 17.03 6.81 -12.12
C GLU A 177 17.91 6.40 -10.94
N GLY A 178 17.34 6.37 -9.73
CA GLY A 178 18.05 5.98 -8.51
C GLY A 178 17.97 4.49 -8.22
N ARG A 179 18.48 4.11 -7.05
CA ARG A 179 18.27 2.77 -6.47
C ARG A 179 16.85 2.68 -5.93
N LEU A 180 16.20 1.57 -6.18
CA LEU A 180 14.91 1.19 -5.63
C LEU A 180 15.09 0.00 -4.70
N VAL A 181 14.70 0.12 -3.43
CA VAL A 181 14.65 -1.03 -2.50
C VAL A 181 13.27 -1.64 -2.60
N LEU A 182 13.18 -2.91 -3.04
CA LEU A 182 11.90 -3.61 -3.18
C LEU A 182 11.81 -4.74 -2.15
N LEU A 183 10.98 -4.58 -1.14
CA LEU A 183 10.69 -5.61 -0.15
C LEU A 183 9.48 -6.43 -0.62
N VAL A 184 9.63 -7.74 -0.72
CA VAL A 184 8.58 -8.65 -1.22
C VAL A 184 8.25 -9.69 -0.16
N ALA A 185 6.97 -9.90 0.10
CA ALA A 185 6.52 -10.91 1.06
C ALA A 185 6.82 -12.34 0.56
N THR A 186 7.16 -13.27 1.45
CA THR A 186 7.36 -14.70 1.10
C THR A 186 6.05 -15.39 0.74
N GLY A 187 5.02 -15.09 1.51
CA GLY A 187 3.66 -15.58 1.39
C GLY A 187 2.99 -14.96 0.19
N ARG A 188 2.35 -15.81 -0.61
CA ARG A 188 1.42 -15.34 -1.63
C ARG A 188 0.13 -14.98 -0.93
N THR A 189 -0.25 -13.72 -0.91
CA THR A 189 -1.62 -13.37 -0.55
C THR A 189 -2.52 -13.85 -1.68
N GLN A 190 -3.21 -14.95 -1.43
CA GLN A 190 -4.42 -15.27 -2.15
C GLN A 190 -5.48 -14.28 -1.67
N LEU A 191 -5.46 -13.08 -2.23
CA LEU A 191 -6.66 -12.26 -2.20
C LEU A 191 -7.74 -13.12 -2.86
N LEU A 192 -8.87 -13.27 -2.16
CA LEU A 192 -10.00 -14.09 -2.57
C LEU A 192 -10.22 -13.93 -4.07
N ASP A 193 -9.79 -14.94 -4.80
CA ASP A 193 -10.24 -15.18 -6.14
C ASP A 193 -11.01 -16.49 -6.03
N MET A 194 -12.27 -16.31 -5.69
CA MET A 194 -13.17 -17.42 -5.41
C MET A 194 -13.72 -18.03 -6.69
N GLU A 195 -13.18 -17.64 -7.85
CA GLU A 195 -13.57 -18.07 -9.19
C GLU A 195 -12.38 -18.57 -10.04
N GLY A 196 -11.17 -18.68 -9.46
CA GLY A 196 -9.99 -19.33 -10.07
C GLY A 196 -9.05 -18.43 -10.92
N GLN A 197 -9.33 -17.13 -11.07
CA GLN A 197 -8.36 -16.13 -11.54
C GLN A 197 -7.67 -15.35 -10.40
N HIS A 198 -6.56 -15.90 -9.88
CA HIS A 198 -5.98 -15.43 -8.62
C HIS A 198 -5.85 -13.89 -8.65
N PHE A 199 -6.38 -13.20 -7.64
CA PHE A 199 -6.22 -11.76 -7.45
C PHE A 199 -4.78 -11.51 -6.99
N ARG A 200 -3.83 -11.89 -7.84
CA ARG A 200 -2.41 -11.74 -7.59
C ARG A 200 -2.15 -10.25 -7.69
N ILE A 201 -1.58 -9.69 -6.63
CA ILE A 201 -0.70 -8.55 -6.81
C ILE A 201 0.42 -9.08 -7.71
N LYS A 202 0.24 -8.92 -9.03
CA LYS A 202 1.33 -9.04 -9.96
C LYS A 202 2.26 -7.90 -9.58
N LEU A 203 3.32 -8.22 -8.84
CA LEU A 203 4.45 -7.35 -8.59
C LEU A 203 5.18 -7.15 -9.93
N GLY A 204 4.48 -6.61 -10.94
CA GLY A 204 5.01 -6.39 -12.29
C GLY A 204 6.40 -5.76 -12.22
N PRO A 205 7.24 -5.91 -13.25
CA PRO A 205 8.67 -5.73 -13.07
C PRO A 205 9.01 -4.26 -12.79
N TRP A 206 9.24 -3.94 -11.52
CA TRP A 206 9.86 -2.68 -11.12
C TRP A 206 11.25 -2.53 -11.76
N GLU A 207 11.88 -3.63 -12.17
CA GLU A 207 13.12 -3.69 -12.93
C GLU A 207 13.05 -2.93 -14.27
N GLY A 208 11.86 -2.79 -14.87
CA GLY A 208 11.67 -1.97 -16.07
C GLY A 208 11.41 -0.49 -15.78
N LEU A 209 11.18 -0.14 -14.51
CA LEU A 209 10.79 1.19 -14.06
C LEU A 209 11.83 1.83 -13.13
N ALA A 210 12.93 1.15 -12.83
CA ALA A 210 14.02 1.69 -12.03
C ALA A 210 15.37 1.27 -12.61
N ARG A 211 16.38 2.15 -12.50
CA ARG A 211 17.74 1.87 -12.96
C ARG A 211 18.37 0.68 -12.24
N GLN A 212 18.14 0.59 -10.94
CA GLN A 212 18.62 -0.50 -10.09
C GLN A 212 17.53 -0.87 -9.09
N VAL A 213 17.26 -2.18 -8.96
CA VAL A 213 16.33 -2.73 -7.98
C VAL A 213 17.08 -3.66 -7.04
N ASP A 214 17.13 -3.30 -5.77
CA ASP A 214 17.64 -4.13 -4.69
C ASP A 214 16.47 -4.85 -4.04
N ARG A 215 16.27 -6.12 -4.40
CA ARG A 215 15.14 -6.92 -3.92
C ARG A 215 15.49 -7.63 -2.61
N HIS A 216 14.61 -7.49 -1.62
CA HIS A 216 14.68 -8.18 -0.33
C HIS A 216 13.40 -8.98 -0.10
N VAL A 217 13.53 -10.14 0.52
CA VAL A 217 12.39 -11.01 0.84
C VAL A 217 12.08 -10.90 2.33
N VAL A 218 10.82 -10.69 2.67
CA VAL A 218 10.34 -10.48 4.04
C VAL A 218 9.34 -11.59 4.40
N PRO A 219 9.43 -12.23 5.59
CA PRO A 219 8.46 -13.22 6.02
C PRO A 219 7.01 -12.69 6.08
N GLY A 220 6.04 -13.61 6.03
CA GLY A 220 4.62 -13.27 6.01
C GLY A 220 4.11 -13.04 4.58
N ASP A 221 2.89 -12.53 4.47
CA ASP A 221 2.20 -12.20 3.23
C ASP A 221 1.99 -10.68 3.12
N HIS A 222 1.33 -10.21 2.05
CA HIS A 222 1.05 -8.79 1.82
C HIS A 222 0.53 -8.06 3.06
N PHE A 223 -0.40 -8.66 3.81
CA PHE A 223 -1.05 -8.05 4.96
C PHE A 223 -0.30 -8.25 6.28
N THR A 224 0.48 -9.33 6.39
CA THR A 224 1.15 -9.73 7.63
C THR A 224 2.63 -9.34 7.67
N MET A 225 3.25 -8.95 6.54
CA MET A 225 4.66 -8.51 6.52
C MET A 225 4.91 -7.24 7.35
N HIS A 226 3.90 -6.37 7.49
CA HIS A 226 3.94 -5.14 8.29
C HIS A 226 3.59 -5.34 9.76
N ARG A 227 3.47 -6.60 10.19
CA ARG A 227 3.12 -6.98 11.56
C ARG A 227 4.25 -7.74 12.23
N GLN A 228 4.33 -7.67 13.54
CA GLN A 228 5.21 -8.51 14.34
C GLN A 228 4.90 -10.01 14.09
N PRO A 229 5.92 -10.88 14.01
CA PRO A 229 7.35 -10.55 14.10
C PRO A 229 7.97 -10.07 12.77
N ASN A 230 7.27 -10.22 11.64
CA ASN A 230 7.79 -10.01 10.28
C ASN A 230 8.31 -8.59 10.02
N VAL A 231 7.66 -7.58 10.60
CA VAL A 231 7.99 -6.16 10.41
C VAL A 231 9.42 -5.80 10.85
N ARG A 232 10.01 -6.60 11.76
CA ARG A 232 11.41 -6.43 12.16
C ARG A 232 12.35 -6.58 10.98
N GLU A 233 12.07 -7.50 10.06
CA GLU A 233 12.91 -7.69 8.88
C GLU A 233 12.80 -6.52 7.89
N ILE A 234 11.63 -5.87 7.81
CA ILE A 234 11.49 -4.61 7.05
C ILE A 234 12.42 -3.56 7.67
N ALA A 235 12.37 -3.36 8.99
CA ALA A 235 13.20 -2.37 9.67
C ALA A 235 14.71 -2.66 9.50
N GLU A 236 15.15 -3.91 9.66
CA GLU A 236 16.56 -4.29 9.47
C GLU A 236 17.05 -4.11 8.04
N VAL A 237 16.19 -4.30 7.05
CA VAL A 237 16.52 -3.95 5.66
C VAL A 237 16.64 -2.43 5.51
N LEU A 238 15.64 -1.66 5.96
CA LEU A 238 15.65 -0.19 5.79
C LEU A 238 16.86 0.46 6.48
N LYS A 239 17.26 -0.01 7.68
CA LYS A 239 18.44 0.49 8.42
C LYS A 239 19.76 0.37 7.64
N LYS A 240 19.86 -0.55 6.67
CA LYS A 240 21.06 -0.67 5.80
C LYS A 240 21.15 0.45 4.77
N TYR A 241 20.04 1.14 4.51
CA TYR A 241 19.92 2.17 3.49
C TYR A 241 19.66 3.56 4.06
N LEU A 242 19.15 3.65 5.28
CA LEU A 242 19.08 4.91 6.02
C LEU A 242 20.50 5.33 6.42
N GLY A 243 20.86 6.58 6.14
CA GLY A 243 22.13 7.15 6.59
C GLY A 243 22.19 7.20 8.13
N THR A 244 23.40 7.04 8.67
CA THR A 244 23.70 7.28 10.10
C THR A 244 23.64 8.74 10.44
#